data_AF-A0A9X8VD65-F1
#
_entry.id   AF-A0A9X8VD65-F1
#
_cell.length_a   1.000
_cell.length_b   1.000
_cell.length_c   1.000
_cell.angle_alpha   90.00
_cell.angle_beta   90.00
_cell.angle_gamma   90.00
#
_symmetry.space_group_name_H-M   'P 1'
#
loop_
_entity.id
_entity.type
_entity.pdbx_description
1 polymer ?
#
loop_
_entity_poly.entity_id
_entity_poly.type
_entity_poly.pdbx_seq_one_letter_code
_entity_poly.pdbx_strand_id
1 'polypeptide(L)'
;VNDWGIAALERAVEGLKCETAVHICYGYGIKANTDWKKTLGSEWRQYEEAFPKLQTSTIDIISLECHNSHVPMDLLELIRGKKVMVGAIDVANHAVETPEEVAATLRKALQFVDADKLYP
;
A
#
# COMPACT_ATOMS: atom_id res chain seq x y z
N VAL A 1 12.03 14.23 -4.14
CA VAL A 1 10.58 14.00 -3.92
C VAL A 1 10.17 14.23 -2.47
N ASN A 2 11.03 13.84 -1.52
CA ASN A 2 10.74 13.90 -0.09
C ASN A 2 10.52 15.32 0.50
N ASP A 3 10.96 16.37 -0.17
CA ASP A 3 10.95 17.73 0.40
C ASP A 3 9.58 18.40 0.38
N TRP A 4 8.69 17.99 -0.53
CA TRP A 4 7.41 18.68 -0.74
C TRP A 4 6.20 17.75 -0.95
N GLY A 5 6.39 16.46 -1.30
CA GLY A 5 5.28 15.57 -1.65
C GLY A 5 4.24 15.44 -0.53
N ILE A 6 4.71 15.27 0.71
CA ILE A 6 3.83 15.19 1.89
C ILE A 6 3.16 16.54 2.17
N ALA A 7 3.90 17.65 2.06
CA ALA A 7 3.31 18.99 2.26
C ALA A 7 2.21 19.30 1.23
N ALA A 8 2.38 18.86 -0.01
CA ALA A 8 1.35 18.96 -1.04
C ALA A 8 0.12 18.10 -0.72
N LEU A 9 0.33 16.89 -0.21
CA LEU A 9 -0.75 15.99 0.22
C LEU A 9 -1.53 16.57 1.40
N GLU A 10 -0.84 17.07 2.44
CA GLU A 10 -1.43 17.78 3.58
C GLU A 10 -2.26 18.98 3.13
N ARG A 11 -1.73 19.77 2.19
CA ARG A 11 -2.46 20.93 1.66
C ARG A 11 -3.73 20.54 0.91
N ALA A 12 -3.73 19.40 0.23
CA ALA A 12 -4.87 18.90 -0.53
C ALA A 12 -6.01 18.40 0.37
N VAL A 13 -5.69 17.92 1.58
CA VAL A 13 -6.67 17.42 2.54
C VAL A 13 -7.04 18.42 3.64
N GLU A 14 -6.44 19.61 3.62
CA GLU A 14 -6.64 20.63 4.63
C GLU A 14 -8.12 20.98 4.81
N GLY A 15 -8.61 20.91 6.05
CA GLY A 15 -9.97 21.29 6.43
C GLY A 15 -11.02 20.19 6.24
N LEU A 16 -10.69 19.08 5.59
CA LEU A 16 -11.60 17.94 5.48
C LEU A 16 -11.92 17.36 6.88
N LYS A 17 -13.15 16.88 7.02
CA LYS A 17 -13.68 16.23 8.24
C LYS A 17 -14.03 14.76 8.03
N CYS A 18 -13.99 14.30 6.79
CA CYS A 18 -14.13 12.91 6.41
C CYS A 18 -12.77 12.22 6.44
N GLU A 19 -12.79 10.90 6.39
CA GLU A 19 -11.56 10.12 6.24
C GLU A 19 -10.89 10.39 4.89
N THR A 20 -9.58 10.37 4.91
CA THR A 20 -8.71 10.64 3.76
C THR A 20 -7.83 9.42 3.49
N ALA A 21 -7.60 9.15 2.21
CA ALA A 21 -6.78 8.01 1.79
C ALA A 21 -5.73 8.44 0.78
N VAL A 22 -4.55 7.84 0.86
CA VAL A 22 -3.54 7.89 -0.19
C VAL A 22 -3.35 6.50 -0.78
N HIS A 23 -3.30 6.41 -2.11
CA HIS A 23 -3.01 5.17 -2.82
C HIS A 23 -1.64 5.25 -3.48
N ILE A 24 -0.77 4.28 -3.16
CA ILE A 24 0.58 4.17 -3.70
C ILE A 24 0.78 2.74 -4.19
N CYS A 25 0.99 2.57 -5.50
CA CYS A 25 1.09 1.26 -6.14
C CYS A 25 2.21 1.20 -7.19
N TYR A 26 2.38 0.03 -7.80
CA TYR A 26 3.33 -0.21 -8.89
C TYR A 26 2.65 -0.11 -10.27
N GLY A 27 1.50 0.57 -10.31
CA GLY A 27 0.81 1.01 -11.51
C GLY A 27 -0.20 0.01 -12.08
N TYR A 28 -0.91 0.45 -13.12
CA TYR A 28 -1.87 -0.36 -13.85
C TYR A 28 -1.28 -1.62 -14.48
N GLY A 29 -2.14 -2.59 -14.78
CA GLY A 29 -1.85 -3.84 -15.51
C GLY A 29 -1.50 -3.66 -16.99
N ILE A 30 -0.58 -2.75 -17.31
CA ILE A 30 -0.08 -2.48 -18.65
C ILE A 30 1.34 -3.01 -18.82
N LYS A 31 1.71 -3.31 -20.07
CA LYS A 31 3.02 -3.91 -20.41
C LYS A 31 4.21 -3.14 -19.84
N ALA A 32 4.15 -1.80 -19.87
CA ALA A 32 5.23 -0.96 -19.35
C ALA A 32 5.52 -1.23 -17.86
N ASN A 33 4.47 -1.36 -17.04
CA ASN A 33 4.60 -1.58 -15.60
C ASN A 33 4.99 -3.03 -15.30
N THR A 34 4.43 -4.01 -16.01
CA THR A 34 4.77 -5.42 -15.80
C THR A 34 6.21 -5.74 -16.21
N ASP A 35 6.74 -5.07 -17.25
CA ASP A 35 8.16 -5.18 -17.59
C ASP A 35 9.05 -4.48 -16.56
N TRP A 36 8.64 -3.30 -16.07
CA TRP A 36 9.38 -2.59 -15.02
C TRP A 36 9.42 -3.38 -13.71
N LYS A 37 8.31 -4.01 -13.28
CA LYS A 37 8.23 -4.87 -12.08
C LYS A 37 9.29 -5.99 -12.08
N LYS A 38 9.64 -6.54 -13.25
CA LYS A 38 10.68 -7.57 -13.39
C LYS A 38 12.08 -7.07 -13.06
N THR A 39 12.31 -5.76 -13.08
CA THR A 39 13.61 -5.13 -12.79
C THR A 39 13.81 -4.77 -11.32
N LEU A 40 12.76 -4.90 -10.50
CA LEU A 40 12.75 -4.43 -9.11
C LEU A 40 13.43 -5.40 -8.12
N GLY A 41 13.91 -6.55 -8.58
CA GLY A 41 14.62 -7.53 -7.76
C GLY A 41 13.70 -8.33 -6.84
N SER A 42 14.31 -8.89 -5.78
CA SER A 42 13.65 -9.81 -4.84
C SER A 42 12.82 -9.12 -3.76
N GLU A 43 13.05 -7.83 -3.50
CA GLU A 43 12.31 -7.05 -2.52
C GLU A 43 12.01 -5.65 -3.04
N TRP A 44 10.73 -5.26 -3.01
CA TRP A 44 10.28 -3.94 -3.43
C TRP A 44 10.10 -3.05 -2.20
N ARG A 45 11.18 -2.34 -1.83
CA ARG A 45 11.26 -1.57 -0.58
C ARG A 45 10.98 -0.07 -0.72
N GLN A 46 10.43 0.36 -1.85
CA GLN A 46 10.16 1.78 -2.14
C GLN A 46 9.28 2.45 -1.08
N TYR A 47 8.40 1.68 -0.44
CA TYR A 47 7.54 2.17 0.64
C TYR A 47 8.31 2.64 1.87
N GLU A 48 9.50 2.11 2.16
CA GLU A 48 10.33 2.52 3.31
C GLU A 48 10.67 4.01 3.30
N GLU A 49 10.77 4.60 2.11
CA GLU A 49 11.13 6.02 1.97
C GLU A 49 9.97 6.96 2.33
N ALA A 50 8.72 6.51 2.15
CA ALA A 50 7.52 7.33 2.30
C ALA A 50 6.75 7.05 3.58
N PHE A 51 6.75 5.80 4.04
CA PHE A 51 5.95 5.33 5.18
C PHE A 51 6.21 6.11 6.48
N PRO A 52 7.46 6.39 6.89
CA PRO A 52 7.70 7.17 8.12
C PRO A 52 7.05 8.55 8.10
N LYS A 53 6.98 9.20 6.93
CA LYS A 53 6.33 10.51 6.81
C LYS A 53 4.81 10.40 6.75
N LEU A 54 4.29 9.41 6.02
CA LEU A 54 2.86 9.13 5.97
C LEU A 54 2.30 8.74 7.34
N GLN A 55 3.08 8.02 8.13
CA GLN A 55 2.73 7.67 9.50
C GLN A 55 2.48 8.90 10.37
N THR A 56 3.31 9.94 10.21
CA THR A 56 3.16 11.21 10.93
C THR A 56 2.20 12.20 10.26
N SER A 57 1.69 11.89 9.07
CA SER A 57 0.77 12.74 8.31
C SER A 57 -0.66 12.70 8.86
N THR A 58 -1.50 13.63 8.43
CA THR A 58 -2.93 13.66 8.75
C THR A 58 -3.76 12.65 7.97
N ILE A 59 -3.17 11.94 7.00
CA ILE A 59 -3.89 10.93 6.20
C ILE A 59 -4.34 9.76 7.06
N ASP A 60 -5.59 9.36 6.93
CA ASP A 60 -6.19 8.32 7.78
C ASP A 60 -5.89 6.90 7.27
N ILE A 61 -5.93 6.72 5.95
CA ILE A 61 -5.88 5.42 5.29
C ILE A 61 -4.74 5.37 4.25
N ILE A 62 -3.97 4.29 4.26
CA ILE A 62 -2.92 4.02 3.26
C ILE A 62 -3.32 2.79 2.44
N SER A 63 -3.50 2.99 1.13
CA SER A 63 -3.83 1.93 0.17
C SER A 63 -2.59 1.49 -0.60
N LEU A 64 -2.34 0.18 -0.58
CA LEU A 64 -1.08 -0.42 -1.01
C LEU A 64 -1.31 -1.61 -1.94
N GLU A 65 -0.31 -1.89 -2.77
CA GLU A 65 -0.25 -3.09 -3.59
C GLU A 65 0.55 -4.19 -2.88
N CYS A 66 -0.11 -5.30 -2.55
CA CYS A 66 0.48 -6.39 -1.76
C CYS A 66 0.42 -7.76 -2.45
N HIS A 67 -0.71 -8.12 -3.07
CA HIS A 67 -0.85 -9.44 -3.70
C HIS A 67 0.09 -9.59 -4.91
N ASN A 68 0.79 -10.73 -4.98
CA ASN A 68 1.84 -11.02 -5.97
C ASN A 68 2.95 -9.97 -6.11
N SER A 69 3.04 -9.01 -5.18
CA SER A 69 4.16 -8.08 -5.11
C SER A 69 5.29 -8.71 -4.30
N HIS A 70 6.52 -8.23 -4.52
CA HIS A 70 7.65 -8.56 -3.64
C HIS A 70 7.84 -7.51 -2.54
N VAL A 71 6.77 -6.82 -2.14
CA VAL A 71 6.81 -5.88 -1.03
C VAL A 71 6.93 -6.67 0.28
N PRO A 72 7.98 -6.45 1.09
CA PRO A 72 8.08 -7.08 2.39
C PRO A 72 6.91 -6.65 3.28
N MET A 73 6.13 -7.61 3.79
CA MET A 73 4.90 -7.32 4.54
C MET A 73 5.19 -6.65 5.89
N ASP A 74 6.40 -6.83 6.43
CA ASP A 74 6.88 -6.19 7.65
C ASP A 74 7.01 -4.67 7.52
N LEU A 75 7.07 -4.13 6.29
CA LEU A 75 7.03 -2.68 6.08
C LEU A 75 5.75 -2.03 6.59
N LEU A 76 4.65 -2.79 6.67
CA LEU A 76 3.39 -2.29 7.24
C LEU A 76 3.56 -1.86 8.71
N GLU A 77 4.56 -2.37 9.43
CA GLU A 77 4.88 -1.93 10.79
C GLU A 77 5.23 -0.44 10.86
N LEU A 78 5.84 0.11 9.80
CA LEU A 78 6.25 1.51 9.75
C LEU A 78 5.05 2.47 9.76
N ILE A 79 3.86 1.98 9.43
CA ILE A 79 2.58 2.72 9.42
C ILE A 79 1.59 2.19 10.46
N ARG A 80 2.09 1.47 11.49
CA ARG A 80 1.28 0.91 12.57
C ARG A 80 0.37 1.97 13.17
N GLY A 81 -0.93 1.69 13.24
CA GLY A 81 -1.95 2.60 13.78
C GLY A 81 -2.75 3.37 12.73
N LYS A 82 -2.27 3.46 11.48
CA LYS A 82 -3.11 3.89 10.35
C LYS A 82 -4.05 2.77 9.91
N LYS A 83 -5.13 3.13 9.23
CA LYS A 83 -5.94 2.16 8.48
C LYS A 83 -5.20 1.76 7.21
N VAL A 84 -5.25 0.49 6.84
CA VAL A 84 -4.51 -0.03 5.69
C VAL A 84 -5.46 -0.73 4.74
N MET A 85 -5.59 -0.20 3.53
CA MET A 85 -6.25 -0.87 2.42
C MET A 85 -5.24 -1.79 1.74
N VAL A 86 -5.35 -3.09 2.00
CA VAL A 86 -4.40 -4.10 1.53
C VAL A 86 -4.87 -4.63 0.18
N GLY A 87 -4.18 -4.28 -0.91
CA GLY A 87 -4.48 -4.79 -2.24
C GLY A 87 -4.28 -6.31 -2.32
N ALA A 88 -5.37 -7.05 -2.20
CA ALA A 88 -5.40 -8.51 -2.18
C ALA A 88 -5.68 -9.17 -3.56
N ILE A 89 -5.71 -8.36 -4.62
CA ILE A 89 -5.94 -8.77 -6.02
C ILE A 89 -4.83 -8.18 -6.90
N ASP A 90 -4.27 -8.99 -7.79
CA ASP A 90 -3.27 -8.58 -8.78
C ASP A 90 -3.94 -8.17 -10.10
N VAL A 91 -4.22 -6.87 -10.21
CA VAL A 91 -4.82 -6.27 -11.41
C VAL A 91 -3.91 -6.25 -12.64
N ALA A 92 -2.67 -6.75 -12.53
CA ALA A 92 -1.74 -6.90 -13.65
C ALA A 92 -1.69 -8.32 -14.21
N ASN A 93 -2.49 -9.23 -13.66
CA ASN A 93 -2.63 -10.61 -14.12
C ASN A 93 -4.09 -10.89 -14.57
N HIS A 94 -4.26 -11.84 -15.49
CA HIS A 94 -5.58 -12.29 -15.94
C HIS A 94 -6.10 -13.49 -15.15
N ALA A 95 -5.25 -14.17 -14.38
CA ALA A 95 -5.67 -15.23 -13.47
C ALA A 95 -6.55 -14.62 -12.37
N VAL A 96 -7.74 -15.21 -12.16
CA VAL A 96 -8.63 -14.81 -11.06
C VAL A 96 -8.18 -15.51 -9.79
N GLU A 97 -7.96 -14.75 -8.73
CA GLU A 97 -7.57 -15.27 -7.42
C GLU A 97 -8.68 -16.11 -6.80
N THR A 98 -8.26 -17.16 -6.11
CA THR A 98 -9.11 -17.95 -5.23
C THR A 98 -9.40 -17.20 -3.93
N PRO A 99 -10.54 -17.47 -3.26
CA PRO A 99 -10.81 -16.94 -1.92
C PRO A 99 -9.68 -17.24 -0.92
N GLU A 100 -9.04 -18.40 -1.05
CA GLU A 100 -7.93 -18.83 -0.19
C GLU A 100 -6.67 -17.97 -0.38
N GLU A 101 -6.34 -17.59 -1.61
CA GLU A 101 -5.21 -16.71 -1.94
C GLU A 101 -5.41 -15.29 -1.40
N VAL A 102 -6.62 -14.75 -1.57
CA VAL A 102 -7.03 -13.46 -0.99
C VAL A 102 -6.91 -13.53 0.53
N ALA A 103 -7.52 -14.53 1.16
CA ALA A 103 -7.49 -14.70 2.61
C ALA A 103 -6.07 -14.91 3.15
N ALA A 104 -5.19 -15.60 2.42
CA ALA A 104 -3.79 -15.78 2.81
C ALA A 104 -3.04 -14.44 2.85
N THR A 105 -3.31 -13.53 1.90
CA THR A 105 -2.73 -12.19 1.88
C THR A 105 -3.20 -11.37 3.08
N LEU A 106 -4.51 -11.36 3.34
CA LEU A 106 -5.08 -10.63 4.46
C LEU A 106 -4.57 -11.16 5.81
N ARG A 107 -4.45 -12.48 5.98
CA ARG A 107 -3.88 -13.08 7.21
C ARG A 107 -2.42 -12.73 7.43
N LYS A 108 -1.62 -12.58 6.37
CA LYS A 108 -0.23 -12.09 6.49
C LYS A 108 -0.21 -10.64 6.96
N ALA A 109 -1.05 -9.78 6.37
CA ALA A 109 -1.15 -8.38 6.76
C ALA A 109 -1.61 -8.20 8.22
N LEU A 110 -2.48 -9.07 8.74
CA LEU A 110 -2.94 -9.05 10.14
C LEU A 110 -1.82 -9.23 11.18
N GLN A 111 -0.62 -9.65 10.80
CA GLN A 111 0.54 -9.67 11.70
C GLN A 111 1.05 -8.23 11.97
N PHE A 112 0.82 -7.32 11.03
CA PHE A 112 1.35 -5.95 11.02
C PHE A 112 0.27 -4.86 11.08
N VAL A 113 -1.00 -5.24 10.93
CA VAL A 113 -2.16 -4.33 10.97
C VAL A 113 -3.22 -4.92 11.89
N ASP A 114 -3.74 -4.09 12.80
CA ASP A 114 -4.84 -4.51 13.68
C ASP A 114 -6.09 -4.84 12.86
N ALA A 115 -6.88 -5.83 13.31
CA ALA A 115 -8.05 -6.28 12.56
C ALA A 115 -9.11 -5.18 12.33
N ASP A 116 -9.21 -4.21 13.24
CA ASP A 116 -10.12 -3.05 13.13
C ASP A 116 -9.62 -1.96 12.17
N LYS A 117 -8.38 -2.08 11.69
CA LYS A 117 -7.71 -1.15 10.76
C LYS A 117 -7.40 -1.78 9.41
N LEU A 118 -7.66 -3.07 9.24
CA LEU A 118 -7.46 -3.78 7.96
C LEU A 118 -8.68 -3.58 7.05
N TYR A 119 -8.46 -2.98 5.89
CA TYR A 119 -9.45 -2.82 4.84
C TYR A 119 -9.07 -3.76 3.67
N PRO A 120 -9.88 -4.79 3.39
CA PRO A 120 -9.60 -5.78 2.33
C PRO A 120 -9.91 -5.26 0.92
#